data_AF-A0A4Q9HAB2-F1
#
_entry.id   AF-A0A4Q9HAB2-F1
#
_cell.length_a   1.000
_cell.length_b   1.000
_cell.length_c   1.000
_cell.angle_alpha   90.00
_cell.angle_beta   90.00
_cell.angle_gamma   90.00
#
_symmetry.space_group_name_H-M   'P 1'
#
loop_
_entity.id
_entity.type
_entity.pdbx_description
1 polymer ?
#
loop_
_entity_poly.entity_id
_entity_poly.type
_entity_poly.pdbx_seq_one_letter_code
_entity_poly.pdbx_strand_id
1 'polypeptide(L)' 'MGYPTKVQVIKRKTSEQWYVNFPSAVAQAIEFKQGEVVEWIIDDNQRLILQRSDESVEDLKKKLPK' A
#
# COMPACT_ATOMS: atom_id res chain seq x y z
N MET A 1 -7.43 8.56 12.76
CA MET A 1 -6.55 7.52 13.34
C MET A 1 -5.48 7.19 12.31
N GLY A 2 -4.23 7.56 12.56
CA GLY A 2 -3.10 7.24 11.66
C GLY A 2 -2.34 6.01 12.18
N TYR A 3 -1.73 5.25 11.27
CA TYR A 3 -0.89 4.10 11.61
C TYR A 3 0.57 4.46 11.30
N PRO A 4 1.30 5.09 12.24
CA PRO A 4 2.68 5.49 11.99
C PRO A 4 3.56 4.26 11.79
N THR A 5 4.34 4.26 10.71
CA THR A 5 5.31 3.21 10.42
C THR A 5 6.69 3.80 10.18
N LYS A 6 7.72 3.01 10.44
CA LYS A 6 9.10 3.43 10.27
C LYS A 6 9.59 3.02 8.89
N VAL A 7 10.19 3.97 8.18
CA VAL A 7 10.95 3.68 6.96
C VAL A 7 12.29 3.07 7.36
N GLN A 8 12.65 1.97 6.72
CA GLN A 8 13.92 1.27 6.92
C GLN A 8 14.68 1.22 5.60
N VAL A 9 16.00 1.31 5.68
CA VAL A 9 16.88 1.17 4.51
C VAL A 9 17.88 0.06 4.76
N ILE A 10 17.95 -0.88 3.82
CA ILE A 10 18.98 -1.91 3.77
C ILE A 10 19.98 -1.48 2.70
N LYS A 11 21.17 -1.04 3.14
CA LYS A 11 22.27 -0.65 2.26
C LYS A 11 23.12 -1.86 1.92
N ARG A 12 23.32 -2.12 0.63
CA ARG A 12 24.23 -3.14 0.10
C ARG A 12 25.37 -2.46 -0.67
N LYS A 13 26.39 -3.22 -1.08
CA LYS A 13 27.56 -2.69 -1.81
C LYS A 13 27.19 -1.90 -3.08
N THR A 14 26.12 -2.29 -3.77
CA THR A 14 25.74 -1.72 -5.08
C THR A 14 24.27 -1.27 -5.15
N SER A 15 23.51 -1.38 -4.06
CA SER A 15 22.08 -1.04 -4.06
C SER A 15 21.60 -0.64 -2.67
N GLU A 16 20.50 0.12 -2.65
CA GLU A 16 19.76 0.41 -1.44
C GLU A 16 18.33 -0.12 -1.62
N GLN A 17 17.83 -0.80 -0.60
CA GLN A 17 16.46 -1.29 -0.58
C GLN A 17 15.72 -0.58 0.55
N TRP A 18 14.70 0.18 0.18
CA TRP A 18 13.87 0.92 1.12
C TRP A 18 12.60 0.12 1.41
N TYR A 19 12.27 0.00 2.69
CA TYR A 19 11.12 -0.74 3.17
C TYR A 19 10.26 0.14 4.06
N VAL A 20 8.95 0.06 3.85
CA VAL A 20 7.94 0.57 4.75
C VAL A 20 7.02 -0.58 5.12
N ASN A 21 6.80 -0.78 6.42
CA ASN A 21 5.84 -1.79 6.86
C ASN A 21 4.44 -1.32 6.50
N PHE A 22 3.65 -2.20 5.88
CA PHE A 22 2.23 -1.94 5.65
C PHE A 22 1.43 -2.41 6.88
N PRO A 23 0.66 -1.52 7.56
CA PRO A 23 -0.06 -1.90 8.77
C PRO A 23 -1.12 -2.97 8.49
N SER A 24 -1.13 -4.04 9.29
CA SER A 24 -2.10 -5.13 9.16
C SER A 24 -3.56 -4.65 9.30
N ALA A 25 -3.82 -3.70 10.19
CA ALA A 25 -5.13 -3.10 10.37
C ALA A 25 -5.63 -2.39 9.09
N VAL A 26 -4.75 -1.71 8.37
CA VAL A 26 -5.09 -1.08 7.09
C VAL A 26 -5.36 -2.14 6.03
N ALA A 27 -4.53 -3.19 5.96
CA ALA A 27 -4.71 -4.29 5.00
C ALA A 27 -6.05 -5.00 5.18
N GLN A 28 -6.44 -5.24 6.43
CA GLN A 28 -7.72 -5.86 6.76
C GLN A 28 -8.90 -4.93 6.43
N ALA A 29 -8.79 -3.65 6.78
CA ALA A 29 -9.86 -2.68 6.54
C ALA A 29 -10.20 -2.49 5.05
N ILE A 30 -9.22 -2.65 4.16
CA ILE A 30 -9.42 -2.51 2.71
C ILE A 30 -9.56 -3.85 1.97
N GLU A 31 -9.64 -4.97 2.69
CA GLU A 31 -9.67 -6.32 2.12
C GLU A 31 -8.53 -6.55 1.11
N PHE A 32 -7.31 -6.21 1.51
CA PHE A 32 -6.12 -6.34 0.66
C PHE A 32 -5.80 -7.81 0.38
N LYS A 33 -5.40 -8.13 -0.85
CA LYS A 33 -5.14 -9.52 -1.26
C LYS A 33 -3.65 -9.80 -1.40
N GLN A 34 -3.25 -11.04 -1.09
CA GLN A 34 -1.88 -11.48 -1.34
C GLN A 34 -1.58 -11.46 -2.84
N GLY A 35 -0.43 -10.88 -3.22
CA GLY A 35 0.01 -10.82 -4.61
C GLY A 35 -0.63 -9.70 -5.43
N GLU A 36 -1.45 -8.84 -4.80
CA GLU A 36 -2.01 -7.66 -5.47
C GLU A 36 -0.91 -6.68 -5.92
N VAL A 37 -1.01 -6.19 -7.15
CA VAL A 37 -0.11 -5.15 -7.67
C VAL A 37 -0.72 -3.78 -7.38
N VAL A 38 0.09 -2.90 -6.81
CA VAL A 38 -0.29 -1.53 -6.42
C VAL A 38 0.77 -0.54 -6.87
N GLU A 39 0.35 0.70 -7.06
CA GLU A 39 1.20 1.81 -7.46
C GLU A 39 1.34 2.83 -6.33
N TRP A 40 2.57 3.28 -6.08
CA TRP A 40 2.83 4.41 -5.20
C TRP A 40 2.93 5.68 -6.02
N ILE A 41 2.04 6.63 -5.76
CA ILE A 41 2.00 7.94 -6.42
C ILE A 41 2.48 9.00 -5.44
N ILE A 42 3.34 9.89 -5.91
CA ILE A 42 3.79 11.04 -5.15
C ILE A 42 2.75 12.16 -5.34
N ASP A 43 2.01 12.48 -4.27
CA ASP A 43 1.06 13.61 -4.26
C ASP A 43 1.82 14.90 -3.92
N ASP A 44 2.57 14.88 -2.83
CA ASP A 44 3.49 15.95 -2.45
C ASP A 44 4.61 15.43 -1.53
N ASN A 45 5.46 16.34 -1.02
CA ASN A 45 6.57 15.98 -0.13
C ASN A 45 6.14 15.38 1.23
N GLN A 46 4.85 15.46 1.57
CA GLN A 46 4.28 14.95 2.82
C GLN A 46 3.40 13.71 2.61
N ARG A 47 2.92 13.47 1.39
CA ARG A 47 1.86 12.50 1.09
C ARG A 47 2.22 11.63 -0.11
N LEU A 48 2.08 10.32 0.11
CA LEU A 48 2.08 9.30 -0.92
C LEU A 48 0.70 8.65 -0.98
N ILE A 49 0.24 8.34 -2.18
CA ILE A 49 -1.01 7.63 -2.42
C ILE A 49 -0.67 6.21 -2.85
N LEU A 50 -1.33 5.23 -2.22
CA LEU A 50 -1.32 3.85 -2.70
C LEU A 50 -2.54 3.63 -3.59
N GLN A 51 -2.33 3.49 -4.89
CA GLN A 51 -3.40 3.22 -5.84
C GLN A 51 -3.44 1.73 -6.19
N ARG A 52 -4.63 1.14 -6.04
CA ARG A 52 -4.94 -0.24 -6.42
C ARG A 52 -5.46 -0.28 -7.85
N SER A 53 -5.18 -1.35 -8.60
CA SER A 53 -5.75 -1.53 -9.94
C SER A 53 -7.26 -1.79 -9.86
N ASP A 54 -7.99 -1.46 -10.93
CA ASP A 54 -9.42 -1.75 -11.00
C ASP A 54 -9.73 -3.24 -10.81
N GLU A 55 -8.97 -4.10 -11.49
CA GLU A 55 -9.07 -5.57 -11.37
C GLU A 55 -8.97 -6.04 -9.92
N SER A 56 -8.08 -5.42 -9.14
CA SER A 56 -7.84 -5.80 -7.75
C SER A 56 -8.99 -5.44 -6.82
N VAL A 57 -9.77 -4.40 -7.17
CA VAL A 57 -10.91 -3.92 -6.39
C VAL A 57 -12.26 -4.33 -6.98
N GLU A 58 -12.31 -4.98 -8.14
CA GLU A 58 -13.57 -5.38 -8.80
C GLU A 58 -14.47 -6.21 -7.88
N ASP A 59 -13.90 -7.18 -7.16
CA ASP A 59 -14.65 -8.04 -6.26
C ASP A 59 -15.24 -7.28 -5.08
N LEU A 60 -14.59 -6.19 -4.65
CA LEU A 60 -15.08 -5.32 -3.58
C LEU A 60 -16.24 -4.46 -4.09
N LYS A 61 -16.13 -3.94 -5.32
CA LYS A 61 -17.20 -3.16 -5.97
C LYS A 61 -18.48 -3.99 -6.14
N LYS A 62 -18.38 -5.30 -6.40
CA LYS A 62 -19.53 -6.22 -6.51
C LYS A 62 -20.24 -6.49 -5.18
N LYS A 63 -19.54 -6.39 -4.04
CA LYS A 63 -20.09 -6.63 -2.69
C LYS A 63 -20.80 -5.42 -2.09
N LEU A 64 -20.58 -4.22 -2.62
CA LEU A 64 -21.22 -3.00 -2.14
C LEU A 64 -22.66 -2.92 -2.70
N PRO A 65 -23.71 -2.91 -1.86
CA PRO A 65 -25.06 -2.64 -2.33
C PRO A 65 -25.14 -1.21 -2.89
N LYS A 66 -25.91 -1.04 -3.97
CA LYS A 66 -26.18 0.27 -4.59
C LYS A 66 -26.93 1.21 -3.64
#